data_AF-A0A851FGM1-F1
#
_entry.id   AF-A0A851FGM1-F1
#
_cell.length_a   1.000
_cell.length_b   1.000
_cell.length_c   1.000
_cell.angle_alpha   90.00
_cell.angle_beta   90.00
_cell.angle_gamma   90.00
#
_symmetry.space_group_name_H-M   'P 1'
#
loop_
_entity.id
_entity.type
_entity.pdbx_description
1 polymer ?
#
loop_
_entity_poly.entity_id
_entity_poly.type
_entity_poly.pdbx_seq_one_letter_code
_entity_poly.pdbx_strand_id
1 'polypeptide(L)'
;LHYPQCLRIVEILKGTEASTKNLFGRYSSQRMRDWQEIVSLYEKDNTYLAELSSLLVRSISYEVPALRRRIGRCQQAQQDCARREDECQAGAAELRERFLASCKQYGITGDNVRQELLALVKDLPSLLAQVGEGVSALGEAIELYQACMEFVCDSPGEVVVPLLRHVGTLGNTTVFRWRTGQEPLRVERPELREEPEPPREDTIDWGDFPLEPPQGDGAAAGGAEEIDWGITVEPSPQVCDPPQVCDPSLRGSRLCPPRYVDRVSELLRQKLKQAELLLAKKEALGRKRQEALAEQGALEPKLDRLLEKTKELQKLIEADISKRYSGRPVNLMGISL
;
A
#
# COMPACT_ATOMS: atom_id res chain seq x y z
N LEU A 1 -14.23 28.71 35.83
CA LEU A 1 -14.44 28.60 37.29
C LEU A 1 -15.93 28.38 37.50
N HIS A 2 -16.31 27.23 38.03
CA HIS A 2 -17.69 26.80 38.26
C HIS A 2 -17.92 26.64 39.77
N TYR A 3 -19.18 26.59 40.19
CA TYR A 3 -19.55 26.49 41.59
C TYR A 3 -18.75 25.45 42.43
N PRO A 4 -18.53 24.19 41.97
CA PRO A 4 -17.75 23.21 42.75
C PRO A 4 -16.28 23.62 42.96
N GLN A 5 -15.72 24.39 42.03
CA GLN A 5 -14.35 24.88 42.12
C GLN A 5 -14.27 26.02 43.13
N CYS A 6 -15.28 26.90 43.17
CA CYS A 6 -15.39 27.95 44.19
C CYS A 6 -15.47 27.34 45.61
N LEU A 7 -16.28 26.29 45.79
CA LEU A 7 -16.37 25.56 47.07
C LEU A 7 -15.01 24.96 47.49
N ARG A 8 -14.32 24.32 46.55
CA ARG A 8 -13.00 23.73 46.81
C ARG A 8 -11.95 24.78 47.16
N ILE A 9 -12.00 25.96 46.54
CA ILE A 9 -11.11 27.08 46.88
C ILE A 9 -11.39 27.56 48.30
N VAL A 10 -12.66 27.75 48.67
CA VAL A 10 -13.05 28.10 50.05
C VAL A 10 -12.58 27.03 51.05
N GLU A 11 -12.69 25.75 50.71
CA GLU A 11 -12.21 24.65 51.56
C GLU A 11 -10.69 24.67 51.74
N ILE A 12 -9.92 24.91 50.68
CA ILE A 12 -8.46 25.07 50.76
C ILE A 12 -8.11 26.28 51.63
N LEU A 13 -8.79 27.41 51.44
CA LEU A 13 -8.57 28.63 52.22
C LEU A 13 -8.91 28.44 53.71
N LYS A 14 -9.93 27.63 54.05
CA LYS A 14 -10.23 27.28 55.44
C LYS A 14 -9.05 26.58 56.14
N GLY A 15 -8.28 25.77 55.40
CA GLY A 15 -7.10 25.08 55.92
C GLY A 15 -5.86 25.98 55.99
N THR A 16 -5.61 26.80 54.97
CA THR A 16 -4.40 27.64 54.89
C THR A 16 -4.50 28.93 55.70
N GLU A 17 -5.71 29.46 55.93
CA GLU A 17 -5.97 30.70 56.67
C GLU A 17 -6.64 30.44 58.04
N ALA A 18 -6.44 29.25 58.62
CA ALA A 18 -7.05 28.85 59.89
C ALA A 18 -6.69 29.76 61.08
N SER A 19 -5.51 30.42 61.03
CA SER A 19 -5.00 31.32 62.07
C SER A 19 -5.54 32.76 61.99
N THR A 20 -6.24 33.13 60.92
CA THR A 20 -6.73 34.51 60.69
C THR A 20 -8.17 34.72 61.15
N LYS A 21 -8.67 33.93 62.12
CA LYS A 21 -10.01 34.10 62.67
C LYS A 21 -10.03 35.23 63.71
N ASN A 22 -10.95 36.17 63.56
CA ASN A 22 -11.22 37.20 64.56
C ASN A 22 -11.82 36.59 65.84
N LEU A 23 -11.84 37.35 66.94
CA LEU A 23 -12.41 36.99 68.26
C LEU A 23 -13.87 36.47 68.22
N PHE A 24 -14.60 36.69 67.13
CA PHE A 24 -15.95 36.19 66.89
C PHE A 24 -16.02 34.95 65.96
N GLY A 25 -14.88 34.30 65.68
CA GLY A 25 -14.79 33.10 64.84
C GLY A 25 -14.90 33.34 63.33
N ARG A 26 -15.02 34.60 62.89
CA ARG A 26 -15.08 34.97 61.46
C ARG A 26 -13.69 35.13 60.87
N TYR A 27 -13.50 34.68 59.62
CA TYR A 27 -12.25 34.87 58.90
C TYR A 27 -12.01 36.36 58.60
N SER A 28 -10.79 36.84 58.88
CA SER A 28 -10.40 38.25 58.71
C SER A 28 -9.77 38.54 57.35
N SER A 29 -9.30 37.52 56.64
CA SER A 29 -8.66 37.66 55.34
C SER A 29 -9.66 38.12 54.28
N GLN A 30 -9.26 39.14 53.52
CA GLN A 30 -10.06 39.67 52.41
C GLN A 30 -10.36 38.58 51.37
N ARG A 31 -9.36 37.78 51.00
CA ARG A 31 -9.51 36.68 50.03
C ARG A 31 -10.60 35.69 50.44
N MET A 32 -10.64 35.28 51.71
CA MET A 32 -11.67 34.36 52.20
C MET A 32 -13.06 35.01 52.14
N ARG A 33 -13.18 36.30 52.48
CA ARG A 33 -14.44 37.04 52.39
C ARG A 33 -14.92 37.14 50.93
N ASP A 34 -14.04 37.48 50.00
CA ASP A 34 -14.36 37.58 48.58
C ASP A 34 -14.85 36.23 48.03
N TRP A 35 -14.16 35.12 48.36
CA TRP A 35 -14.58 33.79 47.92
C TRP A 35 -15.88 33.31 48.59
N GLN A 36 -16.11 33.66 49.86
CA GLN A 36 -17.38 33.40 50.54
C GLN A 36 -18.53 34.20 49.92
N GLU A 37 -18.29 35.47 49.54
CA GLU A 37 -19.27 36.29 48.84
C GLU A 37 -19.62 35.69 47.48
N ILE A 38 -18.61 35.29 46.69
CA ILE A 38 -18.83 34.60 45.41
C ILE A 38 -19.70 33.35 45.59
N VAL A 39 -19.41 32.51 46.60
CA VAL A 39 -20.24 31.33 46.89
C VAL A 39 -21.68 31.74 47.25
N SER A 40 -21.86 32.77 48.07
CA SER A 40 -23.21 33.25 48.43
C SER A 40 -24.00 33.79 47.24
N LEU A 41 -23.33 34.41 46.26
CA LEU A 41 -23.95 34.88 45.02
C LEU A 41 -24.37 33.71 44.11
N TYR A 42 -23.58 32.63 44.09
CA TYR A 42 -23.96 31.40 43.40
C TYR A 42 -25.15 30.70 44.05
N GLU A 43 -25.19 30.65 45.39
CA GLU A 43 -26.28 30.06 46.18
C GLU A 43 -27.57 30.88 46.10
N LYS A 44 -27.45 32.21 45.95
CA LYS A 44 -28.58 33.11 45.76
C LYS A 44 -29.36 32.71 44.49
N ASP A 45 -30.68 32.60 44.67
CA ASP A 45 -31.64 32.20 43.63
C ASP A 45 -31.32 30.84 42.97
N ASN A 46 -30.49 30.00 43.63
CA ASN A 46 -30.03 28.70 43.13
C ASN A 46 -29.30 28.77 41.78
N THR A 47 -28.59 29.86 41.52
CA THR A 47 -27.85 30.08 40.27
C THR A 47 -26.85 28.95 39.98
N TYR A 48 -26.21 28.40 41.02
CA TYR A 48 -25.34 27.23 40.89
C TYR A 48 -26.04 26.01 40.30
N LEU A 49 -27.31 25.75 40.65
CA LEU A 49 -28.04 24.58 40.18
C LEU A 49 -28.31 24.68 38.68
N ALA A 50 -28.59 25.90 38.19
CA ALA A 50 -28.74 26.17 36.76
C ALA A 50 -27.41 25.95 36.00
N GLU A 51 -26.28 26.41 36.55
CA GLU A 51 -24.95 26.17 35.97
C GLU A 51 -24.62 24.67 35.93
N LEU A 52 -24.79 23.95 37.05
CA LEU A 52 -24.53 22.52 37.13
C LEU A 52 -25.41 21.72 36.14
N SER A 53 -26.68 22.07 36.02
CA SER A 53 -27.60 21.45 35.07
C SER A 53 -27.17 21.71 33.63
N SER A 54 -26.77 22.93 33.30
CA SER A 54 -26.25 23.29 31.98
C SER A 54 -24.97 22.54 31.63
N LEU A 55 -24.03 22.43 32.59
CA LEU A 55 -22.79 21.65 32.43
C LEU A 55 -23.08 20.16 32.19
N LEU A 56 -23.98 19.59 33.00
CA LEU A 56 -24.39 18.19 32.87
C LEU A 56 -24.99 17.92 31.47
N VAL A 57 -25.93 18.75 31.03
CA VAL A 57 -26.54 18.64 29.69
C VAL A 57 -25.49 18.78 28.60
N ARG A 58 -24.54 19.72 28.73
CA ARG A 58 -23.48 19.91 27.73
C ARG A 58 -22.57 18.67 27.63
N SER A 59 -22.17 18.11 28.77
CA SER A 59 -21.28 16.96 28.81
C SER A 59 -21.94 15.71 28.22
N ILE A 60 -23.22 15.46 28.53
CA ILE A 60 -23.96 14.30 28.03
C ILE A 60 -24.32 14.46 26.54
N SER A 61 -24.81 15.63 26.14
CA SER A 61 -25.35 15.83 24.79
C SER A 61 -24.28 16.08 23.73
N TYR A 62 -23.13 16.64 24.11
CA TYR A 62 -22.12 17.08 23.14
C TYR A 62 -20.73 16.50 23.42
N GLU A 63 -20.19 16.66 24.62
CA GLU A 63 -18.77 16.33 24.88
C GLU A 63 -18.50 14.82 24.86
N VAL A 64 -19.29 14.02 25.59
CA VAL A 64 -19.17 12.55 25.61
C VAL A 64 -19.41 11.96 24.22
N PRO A 65 -20.50 12.30 23.49
CA PRO A 65 -20.71 11.80 22.14
C PRO A 65 -19.64 12.25 21.14
N ALA A 66 -19.10 13.47 21.26
CA ALA A 66 -18.03 13.95 20.38
C ALA A 66 -16.73 13.16 20.59
N LEU A 67 -16.35 12.90 21.86
CA LEU A 67 -15.17 12.08 22.17
C LEU A 67 -15.36 10.62 21.73
N ARG A 68 -16.53 10.01 22.01
CA ARG A 68 -16.86 8.66 21.54
C ARG A 68 -16.78 8.55 20.02
N ARG A 69 -17.35 9.52 19.28
CA ARG A 69 -17.25 9.57 17.81
C ARG A 69 -15.82 9.70 17.32
N ARG A 70 -14.99 10.50 17.99
CA ARG A 70 -13.58 10.67 17.63
C ARG A 70 -12.79 9.37 17.84
N ILE A 71 -13.00 8.70 18.98
CA ILE A 71 -12.42 7.37 19.25
C ILE A 71 -12.87 6.35 18.19
N GLY A 72 -14.17 6.33 17.85
CA GLY A 72 -14.70 5.46 16.80
C GLY A 72 -14.06 5.71 15.43
N ARG A 73 -13.77 6.97 15.07
CA ARG A 73 -13.01 7.28 13.85
C ARG A 73 -11.57 6.77 13.91
N CYS A 74 -10.88 6.91 15.05
CA CYS A 74 -9.54 6.36 15.22
C CYS A 74 -9.54 4.83 15.09
N GLN A 75 -10.55 4.14 15.64
CA GLN A 75 -10.71 2.68 15.53
C GLN A 75 -10.99 2.24 14.09
N GLN A 76 -11.91 2.92 13.41
CA GLN A 76 -12.21 2.67 12.00
C GLN A 76 -10.97 2.88 11.12
N ALA A 77 -10.24 3.98 11.33
CA ALA A 77 -9.00 4.26 10.60
C ALA A 77 -7.94 3.18 10.83
N GLN A 78 -7.81 2.64 12.05
CA GLN A 78 -6.91 1.53 12.34
C GLN A 78 -7.30 0.25 11.60
N GLN A 79 -8.59 -0.10 11.57
CA GLN A 79 -9.08 -1.29 10.88
C GLN A 79 -8.89 -1.16 9.37
N ASP A 80 -9.17 0.00 8.79
CA ASP A 80 -8.97 0.27 7.37
C ASP A 80 -7.48 0.25 6.99
N CYS A 81 -6.60 0.82 7.83
CA CYS A 81 -5.15 0.72 7.61
C CYS A 81 -4.67 -0.72 7.69
N ALA A 82 -5.11 -1.50 8.68
CA ALA A 82 -4.75 -2.91 8.82
C ALA A 82 -5.19 -3.74 7.60
N ARG A 83 -6.43 -3.57 7.13
CA ARG A 83 -6.92 -4.24 5.91
C ARG A 83 -6.04 -3.88 4.69
N ARG A 84 -5.73 -2.60 4.52
CA ARG A 84 -4.87 -2.13 3.41
C ARG A 84 -3.41 -2.59 3.53
N GLU A 85 -2.89 -2.74 4.75
CA GLU A 85 -1.56 -3.32 4.99
C GLU A 85 -1.51 -4.77 4.49
N ASP A 86 -2.55 -5.56 4.77
CA ASP A 86 -2.67 -6.95 4.33
C ASP A 86 -2.83 -7.04 2.81
N GLU A 87 -3.64 -6.19 2.19
CA GLU A 87 -3.79 -6.09 0.73
C GLU A 87 -2.44 -5.74 0.06
N CYS A 88 -1.71 -4.75 0.59
CA CYS A 88 -0.39 -4.38 0.07
C CYS A 88 0.62 -5.53 0.24
N GLN A 89 0.56 -6.24 1.37
CA GLN A 89 1.43 -7.39 1.62
C GLN A 89 1.14 -8.53 0.63
N ALA A 90 -0.14 -8.86 0.41
CA ALA A 90 -0.57 -9.88 -0.52
C ALA A 90 -0.17 -9.52 -1.97
N GLY A 91 -0.43 -8.29 -2.40
CA GLY A 91 -0.01 -7.81 -3.72
C GLY A 91 1.51 -7.81 -3.90
N ALA A 92 2.27 -7.44 -2.88
CA ALA A 92 3.74 -7.52 -2.92
C ALA A 92 4.25 -8.97 -3.01
N ALA A 93 3.57 -9.91 -2.35
CA ALA A 93 3.90 -11.33 -2.43
C ALA A 93 3.59 -11.91 -3.81
N GLU A 94 2.42 -11.58 -4.38
CA GLU A 94 2.02 -12.00 -5.72
C GLU A 94 2.98 -11.49 -6.80
N LEU A 95 3.40 -10.22 -6.74
CA LEU A 95 4.38 -9.66 -7.66
C LEU A 95 5.75 -10.35 -7.54
N ARG A 96 6.19 -10.66 -6.32
CA ARG A 96 7.41 -11.44 -6.10
C ARG A 96 7.29 -12.86 -6.65
N GLU A 97 6.16 -13.52 -6.45
CA GLU A 97 5.93 -14.86 -6.98
C GLU A 97 5.95 -14.84 -8.52
N ARG A 98 5.29 -13.86 -9.15
CA ARG A 98 5.34 -13.65 -10.60
C ARG A 98 6.74 -13.37 -11.11
N PHE A 99 7.55 -12.60 -10.37
CA PHE A 99 8.96 -12.39 -10.68
C PHE A 99 9.74 -13.70 -10.62
N LEU A 100 9.60 -14.48 -9.54
CA LEU A 100 10.28 -15.77 -9.39
C LEU A 100 9.85 -16.78 -10.46
N ALA A 101 8.57 -16.82 -10.81
CA ALA A 101 8.04 -17.65 -11.89
C ALA A 101 8.64 -17.25 -13.24
N SER A 102 8.77 -15.94 -13.50
CA SER A 102 9.44 -15.44 -14.70
C SER A 102 10.93 -15.82 -14.71
N CYS A 103 11.62 -15.72 -13.57
CA CYS A 103 13.03 -16.14 -13.44
C CYS A 103 13.21 -17.63 -13.75
N LYS A 104 12.33 -18.48 -13.22
CA LYS A 104 12.31 -19.93 -13.55
C LYS A 104 12.08 -20.18 -15.03
N GLN A 105 11.20 -19.41 -15.69
CA GLN A 105 10.94 -19.55 -17.13
C GLN A 105 12.19 -19.24 -17.97
N TYR A 106 13.00 -18.27 -17.56
CA TYR A 106 14.26 -17.95 -18.23
C TYR A 106 15.44 -18.82 -17.76
N GLY A 107 15.28 -19.66 -16.74
CA GLY A 107 16.36 -20.47 -16.19
C GLY A 107 17.39 -19.68 -15.39
N ILE A 108 16.98 -18.53 -14.83
CA ILE A 108 17.83 -17.61 -14.06
C ILE A 108 17.48 -17.67 -12.56
N THR A 109 18.44 -17.39 -11.68
CA THR A 109 18.21 -17.35 -10.22
C THR A 109 17.53 -16.05 -9.81
N GLY A 110 17.81 -14.95 -10.52
CA GLY A 110 17.20 -13.64 -10.29
C GLY A 110 18.01 -12.72 -9.36
N ASP A 111 19.27 -13.03 -9.08
CA ASP A 111 20.15 -12.20 -8.25
C ASP A 111 20.70 -11.02 -9.06
N ASN A 112 21.25 -11.30 -10.24
CA ASN A 112 21.69 -10.30 -11.22
C ASN A 112 21.11 -10.65 -12.58
N VAL A 113 19.81 -10.38 -12.73
CA VAL A 113 19.01 -10.72 -13.93
C VAL A 113 19.73 -10.40 -15.23
N ARG A 114 20.35 -9.22 -15.33
CA ARG A 114 21.07 -8.82 -16.56
C ARG A 114 22.28 -9.72 -16.84
N GLN A 115 23.11 -10.01 -15.85
CA GLN A 115 24.31 -10.83 -16.03
C GLN A 115 23.97 -12.29 -16.32
N GLU A 116 22.95 -12.84 -15.65
CA GLU A 116 22.47 -14.20 -15.86
C GLU A 116 21.90 -14.37 -17.28
N LEU A 117 21.12 -13.40 -17.76
CA LEU A 117 20.64 -13.38 -19.15
C LEU A 117 21.80 -13.23 -20.16
N LEU A 118 22.82 -12.43 -19.87
CA LEU A 118 24.01 -12.32 -20.72
C LEU A 118 24.81 -13.64 -20.77
N ALA A 119 24.89 -14.38 -19.67
CA ALA A 119 25.54 -15.70 -19.63
C ALA A 119 24.81 -16.71 -20.53
N LEU A 120 23.48 -16.75 -20.46
CA LEU A 120 22.66 -17.60 -21.35
C LEU A 120 22.88 -17.27 -22.84
N VAL A 121 23.09 -16.00 -23.18
CA VAL A 121 23.42 -15.58 -24.56
C VAL A 121 24.81 -16.09 -24.98
N LYS A 122 25.77 -16.18 -24.05
CA LYS A 122 27.12 -16.73 -24.34
C LYS A 122 27.07 -18.24 -24.62
N ASP A 123 26.12 -18.96 -24.04
CA ASP A 123 25.94 -20.41 -24.23
C ASP A 123 25.11 -20.77 -25.49
N LEU A 124 24.40 -19.80 -26.08
CA LEU A 124 23.58 -20.04 -27.28
C LEU A 124 24.34 -20.64 -28.48
N PRO A 125 25.59 -20.24 -28.81
CA PRO A 125 26.32 -20.81 -29.95
C PRO A 125 26.63 -22.31 -29.80
N SER A 126 26.87 -22.79 -28.57
CA SER A 126 27.15 -24.21 -28.33
C SER A 126 25.87 -25.05 -28.46
N LEU A 127 24.74 -24.54 -27.97
CA LEU A 127 23.41 -25.16 -28.19
C LEU A 127 23.06 -25.26 -29.68
N LEU A 128 23.30 -24.19 -30.44
CA LEU A 128 23.06 -24.21 -31.89
C LEU A 128 24.01 -25.19 -32.63
N ALA A 129 25.23 -25.39 -32.14
CA ALA A 129 26.14 -26.39 -32.67
C ALA A 129 25.64 -27.81 -32.39
N GLN A 130 25.19 -28.10 -31.16
CA GLN A 130 24.59 -29.40 -30.80
C GLN A 130 23.34 -29.72 -31.63
N VAL A 131 22.48 -28.71 -31.88
CA VAL A 131 21.32 -28.89 -32.78
C VAL A 131 21.78 -29.19 -34.21
N GLY A 132 22.81 -28.51 -34.71
CA GLY A 132 23.40 -28.81 -36.02
C GLY A 132 23.91 -30.24 -36.13
N GLU A 133 24.57 -30.74 -35.08
CA GLU A 133 25.01 -32.14 -34.99
C GLU A 133 23.83 -33.13 -34.93
N GLY A 134 22.74 -32.79 -34.22
CA GLY A 134 21.53 -33.60 -34.23
C GLY A 134 20.85 -33.65 -35.60
N VAL A 135 20.88 -32.56 -36.35
CA VAL A 135 20.31 -32.50 -37.71
C VAL A 135 21.16 -33.27 -38.72
N SER A 136 22.49 -33.34 -38.55
CA SER A 136 23.34 -34.14 -39.43
C SER A 136 23.03 -35.64 -39.33
N ALA A 137 22.59 -36.12 -38.16
CA ALA A 137 22.13 -37.51 -37.97
C ALA A 137 20.84 -37.85 -38.75
N LEU A 138 20.06 -36.85 -39.17
CA LEU A 138 18.83 -37.04 -39.96
C LEU A 138 19.10 -37.25 -41.45
N GLY A 139 20.36 -37.26 -41.90
CA GLY A 139 20.74 -37.37 -43.31
C GLY A 139 20.08 -38.56 -44.03
N GLU A 140 20.15 -39.76 -43.46
CA GLU A 140 19.56 -40.97 -44.06
C GLU A 140 18.03 -40.88 -44.21
N ALA A 141 17.35 -40.28 -43.23
CA ALA A 141 15.90 -40.07 -43.28
C ALA A 141 15.50 -39.04 -44.35
N ILE A 142 16.33 -38.01 -44.54
CA ILE A 142 16.13 -36.99 -45.58
C ILE A 142 16.32 -37.61 -46.97
N GLU A 143 17.35 -38.44 -47.16
CA GLU A 143 17.58 -39.15 -48.43
C GLU A 143 16.46 -40.15 -48.75
N LEU A 144 15.98 -40.90 -47.75
CA LEU A 144 14.85 -41.80 -47.93
C LEU A 144 13.58 -41.04 -48.33
N TYR A 145 13.31 -39.90 -47.70
CA TYR A 145 12.15 -39.07 -48.05
C TYR A 145 12.27 -38.46 -49.45
N GLN A 146 13.49 -38.06 -49.88
CA GLN A 146 13.70 -37.64 -51.26
C GLN A 146 13.43 -38.78 -52.26
N ALA A 147 13.97 -39.97 -52.03
CA ALA A 147 13.72 -41.12 -52.89
C ALA A 147 12.22 -41.48 -52.98
N CYS A 148 11.49 -41.37 -51.87
CA CYS A 148 10.03 -41.53 -51.86
C CYS A 148 9.32 -40.45 -52.69
N MET A 149 9.71 -39.19 -52.56
CA MET A 149 9.12 -38.08 -53.33
C MET A 149 9.40 -38.22 -54.83
N GLU A 150 10.62 -38.59 -55.21
CA GLU A 150 10.99 -38.84 -56.61
C GLU A 150 10.16 -39.99 -57.21
N PHE A 151 9.93 -41.04 -56.43
CA PHE A 151 9.15 -42.20 -56.87
C PHE A 151 7.63 -41.94 -56.93
N VAL A 152 7.06 -41.20 -55.96
CA VAL A 152 5.61 -41.00 -55.85
C VAL A 152 5.12 -39.81 -56.67
N CYS A 153 5.91 -38.74 -56.76
CA CYS A 153 5.48 -37.47 -57.35
C CYS A 153 6.09 -37.18 -58.73
N ASP A 154 6.99 -38.03 -59.25
CA ASP A 154 7.71 -37.84 -60.53
C ASP A 154 8.33 -36.42 -60.66
N SER A 155 8.78 -35.85 -59.53
CA SER A 155 9.34 -34.50 -59.44
C SER A 155 10.84 -34.53 -59.08
N PRO A 156 11.73 -34.98 -59.99
CA PRO A 156 13.15 -35.26 -59.71
C PRO A 156 14.04 -34.01 -59.49
N GLY A 157 13.44 -32.82 -59.41
CA GLY A 157 14.17 -31.55 -59.30
C GLY A 157 13.91 -30.76 -58.02
N GLU A 158 12.96 -31.18 -57.17
CA GLU A 158 12.56 -30.38 -56.02
C GLU A 158 13.34 -30.81 -54.77
N VAL A 159 14.22 -29.92 -54.30
CA VAL A 159 15.06 -30.21 -53.13
C VAL A 159 14.17 -30.24 -51.89
N VAL A 160 14.02 -31.44 -51.35
CA VAL A 160 13.21 -31.68 -50.15
C VAL A 160 13.94 -31.15 -48.91
N VAL A 161 13.19 -30.47 -48.03
CA VAL A 161 13.66 -29.87 -46.75
C VAL A 161 14.98 -29.10 -46.85
N PRO A 162 15.08 -28.07 -47.71
CA PRO A 162 16.35 -27.46 -48.08
C PRO A 162 17.06 -26.77 -46.91
N LEU A 163 16.32 -26.28 -45.90
CA LEU A 163 16.89 -25.73 -44.66
C LEU A 163 17.57 -26.80 -43.80
N LEU A 164 16.94 -27.97 -43.62
CA LEU A 164 17.51 -29.06 -42.83
C LEU A 164 18.77 -29.62 -43.48
N ARG A 165 18.80 -29.70 -44.81
CA ARG A 165 20.02 -30.08 -45.55
C ARG A 165 21.16 -29.11 -45.36
N HIS A 166 20.88 -27.81 -45.39
CA HIS A 166 21.92 -26.80 -45.17
C HIS A 166 22.47 -26.84 -43.74
N VAL A 167 21.59 -26.96 -42.74
CA VAL A 167 21.99 -27.05 -41.33
C VAL A 167 22.72 -28.36 -41.04
N GLY A 168 22.30 -29.48 -41.63
CA GLY A 168 22.97 -30.78 -41.45
C GLY A 168 24.36 -30.86 -42.10
N THR A 169 24.61 -30.08 -43.16
CA THR A 169 25.91 -30.08 -43.88
C THR A 169 26.88 -29.03 -43.36
N LEU A 170 26.39 -27.83 -43.02
CA LEU A 170 27.23 -26.69 -42.67
C LEU A 170 27.07 -26.23 -41.22
N GLY A 171 26.13 -26.79 -40.48
CA GLY A 171 25.90 -26.48 -39.06
C GLY A 171 25.33 -25.07 -38.84
N ASN A 172 25.81 -24.42 -37.79
CA ASN A 172 25.39 -23.07 -37.39
C ASN A 172 26.00 -21.98 -38.30
N THR A 173 25.41 -21.78 -39.49
CA THR A 173 25.83 -20.77 -40.47
C THR A 173 25.02 -19.47 -40.38
N THR A 174 25.53 -18.41 -40.98
CA THR A 174 24.80 -17.14 -41.06
C THR A 174 23.68 -17.19 -42.11
N VAL A 175 22.60 -16.44 -41.86
CA VAL A 175 21.50 -16.26 -42.83
C VAL A 175 22.00 -15.72 -44.18
N PHE A 176 23.11 -14.95 -44.17
CA PHE A 176 23.77 -14.51 -45.39
C PHE A 176 24.24 -15.71 -46.23
N ARG A 177 25.02 -16.62 -45.65
CA ARG A 177 25.52 -17.82 -46.34
C ARG A 177 24.39 -18.70 -46.86
N TRP A 178 23.30 -18.84 -46.11
CA TRP A 178 22.11 -19.56 -46.57
C TRP A 178 21.48 -18.93 -47.83
N ARG A 179 21.37 -17.60 -47.88
CA ARG A 179 20.70 -16.89 -48.98
C ARG A 179 21.56 -16.70 -50.22
N THR A 180 22.87 -16.50 -50.05
CA THR A 180 23.78 -16.15 -51.15
C THR A 180 24.70 -17.29 -51.56
N GLY A 181 24.79 -18.36 -50.75
CA GLY A 181 25.73 -19.47 -50.98
C GLY A 181 27.20 -19.12 -50.73
N GLN A 182 27.51 -17.88 -50.33
CA GLN A 182 28.88 -17.40 -50.10
C GLN A 182 29.17 -17.20 -48.61
N GLU A 183 30.40 -17.47 -48.19
CA GLU A 183 30.82 -17.16 -46.82
C GLU A 183 30.94 -15.64 -46.60
N PRO A 184 30.43 -15.11 -45.48
CA PRO A 184 30.61 -13.70 -45.15
C PRO A 184 32.07 -13.38 -44.82
N LEU A 185 32.56 -12.22 -45.27
CA LEU A 185 33.93 -11.75 -45.02
C LEU A 185 34.25 -11.56 -43.52
N ARG A 186 33.25 -11.17 -42.73
CA ARG A 186 33.34 -11.03 -41.27
C ARG A 186 31.95 -11.20 -40.66
N VAL A 187 31.87 -11.93 -39.55
CA VAL A 187 30.66 -12.02 -38.72
C VAL A 187 30.89 -11.17 -37.48
N GLU A 188 30.27 -9.99 -37.44
CA GLU A 188 30.30 -9.14 -36.25
C GLU A 188 29.18 -9.54 -35.30
N ARG A 189 29.56 -10.01 -34.10
CA ARG A 189 28.61 -10.26 -33.02
C ARG A 189 28.55 -9.02 -32.14
N PRO A 190 27.37 -8.57 -31.71
CA PRO A 190 27.25 -7.41 -30.82
C PRO A 190 28.10 -7.62 -29.56
N GLU A 191 28.88 -6.61 -29.18
CA GLU A 191 29.61 -6.62 -27.92
C GLU A 191 28.62 -6.57 -26.76
N LEU A 192 28.67 -7.58 -25.89
CA LEU A 192 27.88 -7.62 -24.66
C LEU A 192 28.61 -6.79 -23.61
N ARG A 193 28.33 -5.48 -23.57
CA ARG A 193 28.94 -4.58 -22.57
C ARG A 193 28.29 -4.79 -21.20
N GLU A 194 29.10 -5.18 -20.21
CA GLU A 194 28.73 -5.23 -18.80
C GLU A 194 28.77 -3.80 -18.24
N GLU A 195 27.70 -3.03 -18.44
CA GLU A 195 27.53 -1.79 -17.69
C GLU A 195 27.03 -2.10 -16.27
N PRO A 196 27.57 -1.44 -15.23
CA PRO A 196 27.11 -1.61 -13.86
C PRO A 196 25.63 -1.20 -13.75
N GLU A 197 24.88 -1.90 -12.92
CA GLU A 197 23.47 -1.56 -12.70
C GLU A 197 23.37 -0.12 -12.17
N PRO A 198 22.45 0.71 -12.70
CA PRO A 198 22.22 2.03 -12.16
C PRO A 198 21.81 1.91 -10.68
N PRO A 199 22.25 2.84 -9.82
CA PRO A 199 21.87 2.83 -8.41
C PRO A 199 20.35 2.89 -8.27
N ARG A 200 19.83 2.32 -7.18
CA ARG A 200 18.41 2.39 -6.84
C ARG A 200 18.03 3.88 -6.76
N GLU A 201 17.07 4.31 -7.59
CA GLU A 201 16.47 5.64 -7.44
C GLU A 201 15.68 5.67 -6.13
N ASP A 202 16.25 6.32 -5.12
CA ASP A 202 15.71 6.37 -3.74
C ASP A 202 14.49 7.30 -3.58
N THR A 203 14.04 7.97 -4.65
CA THR A 203 12.90 8.89 -4.60
C THR A 203 11.70 8.31 -5.33
N ILE A 204 10.81 7.70 -4.54
CA ILE A 204 9.53 7.19 -5.01
C ILE A 204 8.52 8.33 -4.94
N ASP A 205 8.04 8.78 -6.10
CA ASP A 205 6.93 9.71 -6.22
C ASP A 205 5.61 8.97 -5.92
N TRP A 206 5.13 9.17 -4.70
CA TRP A 206 3.84 8.69 -4.24
C TRP A 206 2.77 9.67 -4.71
N GLY A 207 2.42 9.62 -6.00
CA GLY A 207 1.43 10.51 -6.60
C GLY A 207 0.31 10.88 -5.63
N ASP A 208 0.04 12.19 -5.53
CA ASP A 208 -0.87 12.78 -4.56
C ASP A 208 -2.19 12.01 -4.52
N PHE A 209 -2.41 11.31 -3.40
CA PHE A 209 -3.76 10.92 -3.01
C PHE A 209 -4.56 12.22 -2.86
N PRO A 210 -5.68 12.42 -3.56
CA PRO A 210 -6.55 13.55 -3.28
C PRO A 210 -7.09 13.38 -1.85
N LEU A 211 -6.44 14.05 -0.90
CA LEU A 211 -6.91 14.24 0.46
C LEU A 211 -7.79 15.48 0.48
N GLU A 212 -8.84 15.51 -0.33
CA GLU A 212 -9.93 16.45 -0.09
C GLU A 212 -11.05 15.70 0.63
N PRO A 213 -11.43 16.11 1.86
CA PRO A 213 -12.61 15.58 2.50
C PRO A 213 -13.83 16.05 1.69
N PRO A 214 -14.76 15.17 1.29
CA PRO A 214 -16.00 15.62 0.69
C PRO A 214 -16.79 16.37 1.76
N GLN A 215 -16.78 17.69 1.66
CA GLN A 215 -17.74 18.54 2.34
C GLN A 215 -19.05 18.46 1.55
N GLY A 216 -19.92 17.52 1.91
CA GLY A 216 -21.23 17.37 1.27
C GLY A 216 -21.97 16.16 1.81
N ASP A 217 -23.00 16.43 2.60
CA ASP A 217 -23.97 15.45 3.11
C ASP A 217 -24.66 14.68 1.97
N GLY A 218 -24.70 13.35 2.04
CA GLY A 218 -25.56 12.55 1.16
C GLY A 218 -25.07 11.14 0.85
N ALA A 219 -25.71 10.16 1.50
CA ALA A 219 -25.96 8.77 1.07
C ALA A 219 -25.06 8.10 0.00
N ALA A 220 -24.34 7.07 0.46
CA ALA A 220 -24.08 5.76 -0.17
C ALA A 220 -24.14 5.61 -1.71
N ALA A 221 -23.01 5.19 -2.30
CA ALA A 221 -22.90 3.93 -3.05
C ALA A 221 -21.43 3.71 -3.46
N GLY A 222 -20.98 2.46 -3.40
CA GLY A 222 -19.61 2.06 -3.68
C GLY A 222 -19.17 2.37 -5.10
N GLY A 223 -17.98 2.96 -5.21
CA GLY A 223 -17.15 2.95 -6.40
C GLY A 223 -15.79 2.40 -5.99
N ALA A 224 -15.58 1.10 -6.19
CA ALA A 224 -14.24 0.58 -6.30
C ALA A 224 -13.67 1.16 -7.61
N GLU A 225 -13.02 2.32 -7.53
CA GLU A 225 -12.12 2.73 -8.60
C GLU A 225 -10.89 1.84 -8.51
N GLU A 226 -11.01 0.72 -9.23
CA GLU A 226 -9.92 -0.12 -9.66
C GLU A 226 -8.88 0.78 -10.32
N ILE A 227 -7.78 1.01 -9.61
CA ILE A 227 -6.64 1.75 -10.13
C ILE A 227 -6.07 0.90 -11.27
N ASP A 228 -6.33 1.33 -12.50
CA ASP A 228 -5.73 0.78 -13.71
C ASP A 228 -4.22 1.01 -13.67
N TRP A 229 -3.49 -0.02 -13.26
CA TRP A 229 -2.02 0.00 -13.23
C TRP A 229 -1.39 -0.29 -14.60
N GLY A 230 -2.12 -0.08 -15.71
CA GLY A 230 -1.54 -0.01 -17.06
C GLY A 230 -0.82 -1.30 -17.46
N ILE A 231 -1.37 -2.45 -17.08
CA ILE A 231 -0.87 -3.75 -17.53
C ILE A 231 -1.71 -4.18 -18.73
N THR A 232 -1.36 -3.70 -19.93
CA THR A 232 -1.68 -4.44 -21.15
C THR A 232 -0.67 -5.60 -21.27
N VAL A 233 -0.89 -6.68 -20.52
CA VAL A 233 -0.20 -7.96 -20.76
C VAL A 233 -1.16 -8.84 -21.55
N GLU A 234 -1.31 -8.48 -22.81
CA GLU A 234 -1.55 -9.43 -23.89
C GLU A 234 -0.31 -9.32 -24.78
N PRO A 235 0.64 -10.27 -24.77
CA PRO A 235 1.37 -10.51 -26.00
C PRO A 235 0.31 -10.98 -26.98
N SER A 236 -0.22 -10.09 -27.82
CA SER A 236 -1.09 -10.50 -28.91
C SER A 236 -0.42 -11.69 -29.57
N PRO A 237 -1.06 -12.87 -29.65
CA PRO A 237 -0.58 -13.89 -30.54
C PRO A 237 -0.69 -13.26 -31.93
N GLN A 238 0.43 -12.75 -32.44
CA GLN A 238 0.55 -12.43 -33.85
C GLN A 238 0.43 -13.77 -34.54
N VAL A 239 -0.81 -14.14 -34.84
CA VAL A 239 -1.17 -15.04 -35.92
C VAL A 239 -0.29 -14.61 -37.08
N CYS A 240 0.55 -15.54 -37.53
CA CYS A 240 1.35 -15.34 -38.72
C CYS A 240 0.39 -15.14 -39.89
N ASP A 241 0.06 -13.89 -40.20
CA ASP A 241 -0.52 -13.55 -41.48
C ASP A 241 0.47 -13.96 -42.59
N PRO A 242 -0.03 -14.55 -43.69
CA PRO A 242 0.81 -15.04 -44.77
C PRO A 242 1.63 -13.88 -45.39
N PRO A 243 2.82 -14.17 -45.94
CA PRO A 243 3.82 -13.14 -46.21
C PRO A 243 3.40 -12.24 -47.37
N GLN A 244 2.88 -11.05 -47.05
CA GLN A 244 2.96 -9.92 -47.96
C GLN A 244 4.32 -9.23 -47.82
N VAL A 245 5.04 -9.30 -48.95
CA VAL A 245 6.27 -8.62 -49.35
C VAL A 245 6.72 -7.50 -48.38
N CYS A 246 7.66 -7.84 -47.51
CA CYS A 246 8.35 -6.87 -46.65
C CYS A 246 9.65 -6.38 -47.30
N ASP A 247 9.72 -5.06 -47.43
CA ASP A 247 10.79 -4.19 -47.90
C ASP A 247 12.22 -4.66 -47.47
N PRO A 248 13.20 -4.74 -48.39
CA PRO A 248 14.55 -5.24 -48.10
C PRO A 248 15.38 -4.44 -47.11
N SER A 249 15.02 -3.19 -46.80
CA SER A 249 15.90 -2.26 -46.06
C SER A 249 15.81 -2.36 -44.52
N LEU A 250 14.82 -3.05 -43.96
CA LEU A 250 14.57 -3.08 -42.49
C LEU A 250 15.00 -4.39 -41.80
N ARG A 251 15.96 -5.11 -42.38
CA ARG A 251 16.27 -6.51 -42.00
C ARG A 251 17.30 -6.69 -40.88
N GLY A 252 17.59 -5.66 -40.10
CA GLY A 252 18.59 -5.69 -39.01
C GLY A 252 18.03 -5.79 -37.57
N SER A 253 16.72 -5.68 -37.37
CA SER A 253 16.20 -5.29 -36.04
C SER A 253 15.30 -6.29 -35.31
N ARG A 254 15.20 -7.56 -35.72
CA ARG A 254 14.19 -8.46 -35.10
C ARG A 254 14.64 -9.34 -33.94
N LEU A 255 15.90 -9.66 -33.71
CA LEU A 255 16.39 -10.23 -32.44
C LEU A 255 17.89 -9.99 -32.29
N CYS A 256 18.26 -8.79 -31.83
CA CYS A 256 19.61 -8.59 -31.28
C CYS A 256 19.60 -9.08 -29.82
N PRO A 257 20.43 -10.07 -29.45
CA PRO A 257 20.51 -10.56 -28.07
C PRO A 257 20.67 -9.46 -27.01
N PRO A 258 21.48 -8.38 -27.22
CA PRO A 258 21.62 -7.32 -26.23
C PRO A 258 20.30 -6.57 -25.92
N ARG A 259 19.58 -6.13 -26.96
CA ARG A 259 18.31 -5.39 -26.78
C ARG A 259 17.19 -6.25 -26.22
N TYR A 260 17.25 -7.56 -26.44
CA TYR A 260 16.31 -8.48 -25.81
C TYR A 260 16.63 -8.65 -24.32
N VAL A 261 17.91 -8.86 -23.98
CA VAL A 261 18.38 -8.94 -22.59
C VAL A 261 18.05 -7.69 -21.80
N ASP A 262 18.33 -6.50 -22.35
CA ASP A 262 18.03 -5.23 -21.66
C ASP A 262 16.52 -5.09 -21.39
N ARG A 263 15.65 -5.33 -22.39
CA ARG A 263 14.19 -5.27 -22.22
C ARG A 263 13.65 -6.27 -21.19
N VAL A 264 14.13 -7.52 -21.22
CA VAL A 264 13.71 -8.54 -20.25
C VAL A 264 14.22 -8.18 -18.85
N SER A 265 15.45 -7.68 -18.74
CA SER A 265 16.01 -7.24 -17.46
C SER A 265 15.25 -6.06 -16.86
N GLU A 266 14.87 -5.07 -17.67
CA GLU A 266 14.04 -3.93 -17.26
C GLU A 266 12.66 -4.40 -16.80
N LEU A 267 12.01 -5.28 -17.56
CA LEU A 267 10.69 -5.83 -17.20
C LEU A 267 10.73 -6.56 -15.85
N LEU A 268 11.73 -7.40 -15.63
CA LEU A 268 11.88 -8.16 -14.40
C LEU A 268 12.22 -7.26 -13.20
N ARG A 269 13.11 -6.28 -13.39
CA ARG A 269 13.41 -5.25 -12.38
C ARG A 269 12.18 -4.42 -12.04
N GLN A 270 11.37 -4.05 -13.03
CA GLN A 270 10.14 -3.29 -12.81
C GLN A 270 9.15 -4.06 -11.93
N LYS A 271 8.97 -5.37 -12.15
CA LYS A 271 8.12 -6.23 -11.30
C LYS A 271 8.61 -6.25 -9.84
N LEU A 272 9.92 -6.35 -9.63
CA LEU A 272 10.51 -6.27 -8.29
C LEU A 272 10.32 -4.89 -7.66
N LYS A 273 10.57 -3.81 -8.40
CA LYS A 273 10.37 -2.44 -7.94
C LYS A 273 8.93 -2.21 -7.49
N GLN A 274 7.95 -2.71 -8.26
CA GLN A 274 6.53 -2.65 -7.87
C GLN A 274 6.24 -3.39 -6.56
N ALA A 275 6.86 -4.56 -6.33
CA ALA A 275 6.70 -5.28 -5.07
C ALA A 275 7.34 -4.53 -3.87
N GLU A 276 8.50 -3.91 -4.06
CA GLU A 276 9.15 -3.07 -3.05
C GLU A 276 8.31 -1.81 -2.74
N LEU A 277 7.74 -1.19 -3.77
CA LEU A 277 6.80 -0.07 -3.62
C LEU A 277 5.60 -0.48 -2.75
N LEU A 278 4.96 -1.62 -3.01
CA LEU A 278 3.85 -2.07 -2.18
C LEU A 278 4.25 -2.31 -0.72
N LEU A 279 5.48 -2.78 -0.46
CA LEU A 279 5.98 -2.89 0.92
C LEU A 279 6.23 -1.53 1.57
N ALA A 280 6.82 -0.57 0.87
CA ALA A 280 7.01 0.78 1.41
C ALA A 280 5.66 1.46 1.71
N LYS A 281 4.64 1.20 0.87
CA LYS A 281 3.26 1.66 1.11
C LYS A 281 2.69 1.04 2.38
N LYS A 282 2.90 -0.27 2.58
CA LYS A 282 2.51 -0.97 3.81
C LYS A 282 3.15 -0.36 5.04
N GLU A 283 4.44 -0.01 5.00
CA GLU A 283 5.12 0.65 6.12
C GLU A 283 4.51 2.02 6.43
N ALA A 284 4.20 2.83 5.41
CA ALA A 284 3.53 4.12 5.58
C ALA A 284 2.12 3.97 6.19
N LEU A 285 1.35 2.95 5.77
CA LEU A 285 0.07 2.61 6.38
C LEU A 285 0.24 2.16 7.85
N GLY A 286 1.27 1.37 8.13
CA GLY A 286 1.65 0.97 9.50
C GLY A 286 1.93 2.15 10.42
N ARG A 287 2.63 3.18 9.93
CA ARG A 287 2.85 4.43 10.68
C ARG A 287 1.52 5.16 10.95
N LYS A 288 0.67 5.33 9.94
CA LYS A 288 -0.66 5.93 10.12
C LYS A 288 -1.53 5.16 11.11
N ARG A 289 -1.47 3.82 11.10
CA ARG A 289 -2.17 2.98 12.08
C ARG A 289 -1.66 3.20 13.50
N GLN A 290 -0.35 3.32 13.69
CA GLN A 290 0.26 3.64 14.99
C GLN A 290 -0.12 5.04 15.49
N GLU A 291 -0.16 6.03 14.61
CA GLU A 291 -0.61 7.38 14.94
C GLU A 291 -2.07 7.39 15.40
N ALA A 292 -2.96 6.71 14.68
CA ALA A 292 -4.37 6.59 15.06
C ALA A 292 -4.55 5.84 16.39
N LEU A 293 -3.74 4.81 16.66
CA LEU A 293 -3.73 4.09 17.94
C LEU A 293 -3.24 4.99 19.08
N ALA A 294 -2.18 5.79 18.87
CA ALA A 294 -1.68 6.74 19.85
C ALA A 294 -2.71 7.83 20.16
N GLU A 295 -3.42 8.34 19.14
CA GLU A 295 -4.52 9.28 19.32
C GLU A 295 -5.67 8.67 20.14
N GLN A 296 -6.07 7.43 19.84
CA GLN A 296 -7.07 6.70 20.63
C GLN A 296 -6.63 6.61 22.10
N GLY A 297 -5.40 6.16 22.37
CA GLY A 297 -4.85 6.05 23.73
C GLY A 297 -4.77 7.39 24.48
N ALA A 298 -4.68 8.52 23.76
CA ALA A 298 -4.73 9.86 24.36
C ALA A 298 -6.16 10.37 24.61
N LEU A 299 -7.17 9.81 23.94
CA LEU A 299 -8.58 10.21 24.04
C LEU A 299 -9.36 9.39 25.07
N GLU A 300 -9.09 8.09 25.19
CA GLU A 300 -9.71 7.19 26.18
C GLU A 300 -9.65 7.73 27.62
N PRO A 301 -8.49 8.12 28.18
CA PRO A 301 -8.43 8.64 29.54
C PRO A 301 -9.17 9.99 29.69
N LYS A 302 -9.31 10.77 28.61
CA LYS A 302 -10.09 12.02 28.63
C LYS A 302 -11.58 11.72 28.68
N LEU A 303 -12.03 10.70 27.96
CA LEU A 303 -13.41 10.22 28.00
C LEU A 303 -13.74 9.68 29.40
N ASP A 304 -12.88 8.85 29.98
CA ASP A 304 -13.08 8.29 31.32
C ASP A 304 -13.21 9.39 32.37
N ARG A 305 -12.27 10.34 32.36
CA ARG A 305 -12.31 11.49 33.28
C ARG A 305 -13.55 12.36 33.07
N LEU A 306 -14.03 12.50 31.84
CA LEU A 306 -15.26 13.23 31.55
C LEU A 306 -16.49 12.48 32.09
N LEU A 307 -16.55 11.16 31.89
CA LEU A 307 -17.63 10.32 32.41
C LEU A 307 -17.67 10.36 33.94
N GLU A 308 -16.52 10.28 34.62
CA GLU A 308 -16.42 10.42 36.08
C GLU A 308 -16.97 11.77 36.55
N LYS A 309 -16.51 12.88 35.97
CA LYS A 309 -17.01 14.23 36.29
C LYS A 309 -18.51 14.36 36.04
N THR A 310 -19.01 13.75 34.97
CA THR A 310 -20.44 13.81 34.63
C THR A 310 -21.27 13.04 35.66
N LYS A 311 -20.80 11.89 36.14
CA LYS A 311 -21.40 11.14 37.25
C LYS A 311 -21.35 11.91 38.57
N GLU A 312 -20.25 12.60 38.86
CA GLU A 312 -20.13 13.46 40.04
C GLU A 312 -21.15 14.62 39.99
N LEU A 313 -21.25 15.30 38.85
CA LEU A 313 -22.24 16.37 38.63
C LEU A 313 -23.67 15.88 38.81
N GLN A 314 -24.00 14.72 38.22
CA GLN A 314 -25.30 14.08 38.39
C GLN A 314 -25.62 13.85 39.87
N LYS A 315 -24.70 13.22 40.62
CA LYS A 315 -24.88 12.94 42.05
C LYS A 315 -25.06 14.22 42.88
N LEU A 316 -24.32 15.28 42.55
CA LEU A 316 -24.45 16.58 43.24
C LEU A 316 -25.84 17.18 43.03
N ILE A 317 -26.36 17.14 41.80
CA ILE A 317 -27.69 17.66 41.47
C ILE A 317 -28.78 16.80 42.14
N GLU A 318 -28.69 15.48 42.05
CA GLU A 318 -29.63 14.54 42.69
C GLU A 318 -29.68 14.73 44.21
N ALA A 319 -28.51 14.86 44.86
CA ALA A 319 -28.42 15.10 46.30
C ALA A 319 -28.99 16.47 46.70
N ASP A 320 -28.76 17.52 45.90
CA ASP A 320 -29.32 18.85 46.16
C ASP A 320 -30.85 18.85 46.06
N ILE A 321 -31.40 18.25 45.00
CA ILE A 321 -32.84 18.13 44.81
C ILE A 321 -33.44 17.25 45.94
N SER A 322 -32.82 16.11 46.27
CA SER A 322 -33.27 15.23 47.36
C SER A 322 -33.40 15.97 48.69
N LYS A 323 -32.39 16.79 49.05
CA LYS A 323 -32.43 17.63 50.27
C LYS A 323 -33.62 18.59 50.27
N ARG A 324 -33.94 19.21 49.12
CA ARG A 324 -35.09 20.12 48.99
C ARG A 324 -36.43 19.40 49.13
N TYR A 325 -36.49 18.13 48.76
CA TYR A 325 -37.68 17.28 48.89
C TYR A 325 -37.60 16.32 50.09
N SER A 326 -37.23 16.84 51.26
CA SER A 326 -37.28 16.10 52.54
C SER A 326 -36.49 14.78 52.56
N GLY A 327 -35.39 14.70 51.79
CA GLY A 327 -34.54 13.51 51.73
C GLY A 327 -35.12 12.35 50.90
N ARG A 328 -36.17 12.59 50.10
CA ARG A 328 -36.66 11.58 49.15
C ARG A 328 -35.59 11.30 48.11
N PRO A 329 -35.33 10.03 47.74
CA PRO A 329 -34.34 9.71 46.71
C PRO A 329 -34.79 10.28 45.37
N VAL A 330 -33.86 10.94 44.67
CA VAL A 330 -34.08 11.54 43.35
C VAL A 330 -33.03 10.95 42.41
N ASN A 331 -33.48 10.41 41.28
CA ASN A 331 -32.62 9.88 40.23
C ASN A 331 -32.94 10.62 38.92
N LEU A 332 -31.93 11.21 38.30
CA LEU A 332 -32.06 11.84 36.98
C LEU A 332 -32.09 10.74 35.91
N MET A 333 -33.26 10.56 35.29
CA MET A 333 -33.47 9.57 34.23
C MET A 333 -33.07 10.12 32.86
N GLY A 334 -32.67 9.24 31.93
CA GLY A 334 -32.32 9.63 30.55
C GLY A 334 -30.88 10.08 30.34
N ILE A 335 -30.02 9.92 31.36
CA ILE A 335 -28.58 10.17 31.26
C ILE A 335 -27.90 8.88 30.77
N SER A 336 -27.71 8.77 29.46
CA SER A 336 -26.95 7.65 28.86
C SER A 336 -25.46 7.97 28.90
N LEU A 337 -24.78 7.53 29.96
CA LEU A 337 -23.33 7.72 30.16
C LEU A 337 -22.48 6.59 29.59
#